data_AF-W1XUE8-F1
#
_entry.id   AF-W1XUE8-F1
#
_cell.length_a   1.000
_cell.length_b   1.000
_cell.length_c   1.000
_cell.angle_alpha   90.00
_cell.angle_beta   90.00
_cell.angle_gamma   90.00
#
_symmetry.space_group_name_H-M   'P 1'
#
loop_
_entity.id
_entity.type
_entity.pdbx_description
1 polymer ?
#
loop_
_entity_poly.entity_id
_entity_poly.type
_entity_poly.pdbx_seq_one_letter_code
_entity_poly.pdbx_strand_id
1 'polypeptide(L)' 'PVYLTFDIDCLDPAFAPGTGTPVIGGLTSDRAIKLVRGLKDLNIVGMDVVEVAPAYDQSEITALAA' A
#
# COMPACT_ATOMS: atom_id res chain seq x y z
N PRO A 1 13.86 -12.27 12.35
CA PRO A 1 12.45 -12.43 11.92
C PRO A 1 11.82 -11.03 11.81
N VAL A 2 11.06 -10.77 10.74
CA VAL A 2 10.47 -9.47 10.41
C VAL A 2 8.99 -9.66 10.12
N TYR A 3 8.16 -8.76 10.63
CA TYR A 3 6.75 -8.65 10.23
C TYR A 3 6.60 -7.38 9.40
N LEU A 4 5.96 -7.48 8.24
CA LEU A 4 5.74 -6.35 7.34
C LEU A 4 4.26 -5.93 7.40
N THR A 5 4.00 -4.71 7.84
CA THR A 5 2.66 -4.11 7.71
C THR A 5 2.71 -3.05 6.62
N PHE A 6 1.69 -3.04 5.74
CA PHE A 6 1.58 -2.10 4.64
C PHE A 6 0.24 -1.37 4.71
N ASP A 7 0.29 -0.11 5.13
CA ASP A 7 -0.86 0.78 5.02
C ASP A 7 -0.99 1.28 3.57
N ILE A 8 -2.16 1.08 2.95
CA ILE A 8 -2.36 1.50 1.55
C ILE A 8 -2.29 3.03 1.39
N ASP A 9 -2.50 3.79 2.48
CA ASP A 9 -2.41 5.25 2.49
C ASP A 9 -0.97 5.80 2.39
N CYS A 10 0.05 4.92 2.44
CA CYS A 10 1.42 5.30 2.12
C CYS A 10 1.60 5.66 0.63
N LEU A 11 0.68 5.19 -0.23
CA LEU A 11 0.59 5.62 -1.62
C LEU A 11 -0.07 6.99 -1.69
N ASP A 12 0.36 7.80 -2.66
CA ASP A 12 -0.33 9.06 -2.91
C ASP A 12 -1.81 8.80 -3.26
N PRO A 13 -2.76 9.67 -2.87
CA PRO A 13 -4.18 9.51 -3.16
C PRO A 13 -4.50 9.38 -4.66
N ALA A 14 -3.59 9.80 -5.55
CA ALA A 14 -3.71 9.53 -6.99
C ALA A 14 -3.66 8.03 -7.33
N PHE A 15 -3.07 7.20 -6.48
CA PHE A 15 -2.91 5.75 -6.65
C PHE A 15 -3.72 4.92 -5.65
N ALA A 16 -4.01 5.49 -4.48
CA ALA A 16 -4.83 4.86 -3.43
C ALA A 16 -5.91 5.82 -2.90
N PRO A 17 -6.89 6.25 -3.72
CA PRO A 17 -7.97 7.12 -3.24
C PRO A 17 -8.88 6.45 -2.19
N GLY A 18 -8.93 5.12 -2.18
CA GLY A 18 -9.80 4.30 -1.34
C GLY A 18 -9.22 4.03 0.05
N THR A 19 -8.96 5.07 0.85
CA THR A 19 -8.51 4.96 2.25
C THR A 19 -9.22 6.00 3.14
N GLY A 20 -9.25 5.78 4.46
CA GLY A 20 -9.86 6.69 5.43
C GLY A 20 -9.07 7.98 5.67
N THR A 21 -7.75 7.99 5.44
CA THR A 21 -6.85 9.09 5.81
C THR A 21 -5.89 9.51 4.68
N PRO A 22 -6.39 9.99 3.53
CA PRO A 22 -5.53 10.33 2.38
C PRO A 22 -4.54 11.47 2.70
N VAL A 23 -3.24 11.26 2.42
CA VAL A 23 -2.16 12.25 2.59
C VAL A 23 -1.40 12.45 1.28
N ILE A 24 -1.34 13.69 0.79
CA ILE A 24 -0.66 14.02 -0.49
C ILE A 24 0.87 13.89 -0.42
N GLY A 25 1.51 13.66 -1.57
CA GLY A 25 2.96 13.55 -1.70
C GLY A 25 3.51 12.16 -1.36
N GLY A 26 2.64 11.15 -1.42
CA GLY A 26 2.97 9.76 -1.11
C GLY A 26 3.75 9.03 -2.21
N LEU A 27 3.85 7.71 -2.06
CA LEU A 27 4.53 6.85 -3.03
C LEU A 27 3.67 6.60 -4.27
N THR A 28 4.32 6.35 -5.41
CA THR A 28 3.65 5.73 -6.56
C THR A 28 3.58 4.21 -6.35
N SER A 29 2.57 3.54 -6.92
CA SER A 29 2.46 2.07 -6.82
C SER A 29 3.71 1.34 -7.33
N ASP A 30 4.32 1.82 -8.41
CA ASP A 30 5.58 1.27 -8.94
C ASP A 30 6.73 1.33 -7.92
N ARG A 31 6.87 2.46 -7.21
CA ARG A 31 7.90 2.62 -6.19
C ARG A 31 7.66 1.70 -4.99
N ALA A 32 6.41 1.59 -4.53
CA ALA A 32 6.05 0.70 -3.44
C ALA A 32 6.34 -0.77 -3.78
N ILE A 33 5.93 -1.24 -4.96
CA ILE A 33 6.21 -2.62 -5.42
C ILE A 33 7.72 -2.88 -5.48
N LYS A 34 8.51 -1.93 -5.98
CA LYS A 34 9.98 -2.05 -6.02
C LYS A 34 10.60 -2.12 -4.62
N LEU A 35 10.10 -1.32 -3.67
CA LEU A 35 10.55 -1.37 -2.27
C LEU A 35 10.26 -2.75 -1.66
N VAL A 36 9.02 -3.23 -1.76
CA VAL A 36 8.62 -4.55 -1.24
C VAL A 36 9.45 -5.68 -1.86
N ARG A 37 9.64 -5.68 -3.20
CA ARG A 37 10.51 -6.65 -3.89
C ARG A 37 11.97 -6.57 -3.45
N GLY A 38 12.43 -5.39 -3.03
CA GLY A 38 13.76 -5.17 -2.48
C GLY A 38 13.98 -5.79 -1.09
N LEU A 39 12.90 -6.14 -0.37
CA LEU A 39 12.97 -6.75 0.97
C LEU A 39 13.25 -8.26 0.95
N LYS A 40 13.50 -8.86 -0.23
CA LYS A 40 13.63 -10.31 -0.44
C LYS A 40 14.66 -11.02 0.46
N ASP A 41 15.66 -10.30 0.96
CA ASP A 41 16.75 -10.87 1.77
C ASP A 41 16.41 -10.85 3.28
N LEU A 42 15.25 -10.31 3.67
CA LEU A 42 14.75 -10.33 5.04
C LEU A 42 14.01 -11.63 5.35
N ASN A 43 14.15 -12.11 6.59
CA ASN A 43 13.36 -13.22 7.11
C ASN A 43 11.95 -12.73 7.50
N ILE A 44 11.09 -12.52 6.52
CA ILE A 44 9.68 -12.11 6.71
C ILE A 44 8.87 -13.32 7.19
N VAL A 45 8.28 -13.22 8.38
CA VAL A 45 7.52 -14.29 9.04
C VAL A 45 6.01 -14.06 9.01
N GLY A 46 5.56 -12.91 8.51
CA GLY A 46 4.16 -12.54 8.37
C GLY A 46 4.01 -11.16 7.76
N MET A 47 2.83 -10.88 7.20
CA MET A 47 2.48 -9.57 6.68
C MET A 47 0.97 -9.30 6.69
N ASP A 48 0.60 -8.02 6.72
CA ASP A 48 -0.74 -7.52 6.45
C ASP A 48 -0.72 -6.31 5.50
N VAL A 49 -1.88 -6.08 4.86
CA VAL A 49 -2.18 -4.89 4.06
C VAL A 49 -3.48 -4.32 4.61
N VAL A 50 -3.47 -3.04 4.98
CA VAL A 50 -4.53 -2.42 5.77
C VAL A 50 -5.06 -1.13 5.12
N GLU A 51 -6.14 -0.61 5.71
CA GLU A 51 -6.77 0.68 5.37
C GLU A 51 -7.36 0.82 3.96
N VAL A 52 -7.56 -0.28 3.23
CA VAL A 52 -8.41 -0.25 2.03
C VAL A 52 -9.86 0.01 2.45
N ALA A 53 -10.41 1.12 1.96
CA ALA A 53 -11.78 1.56 2.17
C ALA A 53 -12.53 1.60 0.82
N PRO A 54 -13.21 0.52 0.41
CA PRO A 54 -13.84 0.39 -0.92
C PRO A 54 -14.86 1.48 -1.24
N ALA A 55 -15.49 2.08 -0.22
CA ALA A 55 -16.46 3.16 -0.40
C ALA A 55 -15.84 4.44 -0.99
N TYR A 56 -14.53 4.64 -0.83
CA TYR A 56 -13.80 5.80 -1.37
C TYR A 56 -13.02 5.46 -2.64
N ASP A 57 -12.89 4.17 -2.97
CA ASP A 57 -12.07 3.72 -4.09
C ASP A 57 -12.68 4.12 -5.43
N GLN A 58 -11.82 4.37 -6.42
CA GLN A 58 -12.22 4.79 -7.76
C GLN A 58 -11.77 3.74 -8.76
N SER A 59 -12.72 3.07 -9.42
CA SER A 59 -12.42 1.96 -10.35
C SER A 59 -11.56 0.85 -9.72
N GLU A 60 -11.72 0.63 -8.41
CA GLU A 60 -11.01 -0.40 -7.63
C GLU A 60 -9.48 -0.27 -7.63
N ILE A 61 -8.91 0.88 -8.01
CA ILE A 61 -7.46 1.02 -8.17
C ILE A 61 -6.70 0.87 -6.86
N THR A 62 -7.30 1.23 -5.73
CA THR A 62 -6.71 1.05 -4.40
C THR A 62 -6.68 -0.42 -4.03
N ALA A 63 -7.80 -1.13 -4.25
CA ALA A 63 -7.89 -2.57 -4.05
C ALA A 63 -6.98 -3.37 -4.98
N LEU A 64 -6.73 -2.90 -6.21
CA LEU A 64 -5.78 -3.51 -7.14
C LEU A 64 -4.31 -3.26 -6.76
N ALA A 65 -4.02 -2.19 -6.02
CA ALA A 65 -2.68 -1.85 -5.57
C ALA A 65 -2.28 -2.55 -4.26
N ALA A 66 -3.25 -2.94 -3.46
CA ALA A 66 -3.10 -3.69 -2.21
C ALA A 66 -2.72 -5.16 -2.46
#